data_AF-A0AA38CL08-F1
#
_entry.id   AF-A0AA38CL08-F1
#
_cell.length_a   1.000
_cell.length_b   1.000
_cell.length_c   1.000
_cell.angle_alpha   90.00
_cell.angle_beta   90.00
_cell.angle_gamma   90.00
#
_symmetry.space_group_name_H-M   'P 1'
#
loop_
_entity.id
_entity.type
_entity.pdbx_description
1 polymer ?
#
loop_
_entity_poly.entity_id
_entity_poly.type
_entity_poly.pdbx_seq_one_letter_code
_entity_poly.pdbx_strand_id
1 'polypeptide(L)' 'VASGGDHVTLQAAADYYGVKICVVTSFKDTCFIEILPKVQRSKRVIFMSFWAEVHYNSIYPQG' A
#
# COMPACT_ATOMS: atom_id res chain seq x y z
N VAL A 1 -13.19 -7.98 -2.33
CA VAL A 1 -12.95 -6.58 -2.76
C VAL A 1 -12.81 -5.73 -1.52
N ALA A 2 -11.59 -5.29 -1.18
CA ALA A 2 -11.39 -4.37 -0.08
C ALA A 2 -12.18 -3.09 -0.40
N SER A 3 -13.16 -2.77 0.45
CA SER A 3 -14.04 -1.61 0.29
C SER A 3 -13.22 -0.33 0.29
N GLY A 4 -13.63 0.65 -0.52
CA GLY A 4 -12.90 1.90 -0.78
C GLY A 4 -12.42 2.73 0.43
N GLY A 5 -12.82 2.41 1.67
CA GLY A 5 -12.37 3.06 2.90
C GLY A 5 -10.89 2.82 3.26
N ASP A 6 -10.36 1.60 3.05
CA ASP A 6 -8.97 1.29 3.39
C ASP A 6 -7.97 2.03 2.50
N HIS A 7 -8.38 2.28 1.25
CA HIS A 7 -7.58 3.03 0.29
C HIS A 7 -7.49 4.51 0.64
N VAL A 8 -8.45 5.10 1.38
CA VAL A 8 -8.42 6.53 1.74
C VAL A 8 -7.28 6.84 2.69
N THR A 9 -7.09 6.03 3.74
CA THR A 9 -5.99 6.23 4.70
C THR A 9 -4.62 6.04 4.04
N LEU A 10 -4.47 4.99 3.21
CA LEU A 10 -3.23 4.75 2.50
C LEU A 10 -2.95 5.82 1.43
N GLN A 11 -3.97 6.35 0.77
CA GLN A 11 -3.81 7.48 -0.16
C GLN A 11 -3.38 8.74 0.59
N ALA A 12 -3.97 9.04 1.75
CA ALA A 12 -3.56 10.17 2.57
C ALA A 12 -2.11 10.03 3.05
N ALA A 13 -1.69 8.82 3.45
CA ALA A 13 -0.31 8.55 3.83
C ALA A 13 0.66 8.72 2.65
N ALA A 14 0.32 8.17 1.47
CA ALA A 14 1.13 8.33 0.27
C ALA A 14 1.32 9.82 -0.07
N ASP A 15 0.23 10.59 -0.08
CA ASP A 15 0.25 12.03 -0.34
C ASP A 15 1.08 12.80 0.69
N TYR A 16 0.90 12.51 1.99
CA TYR A 16 1.59 13.20 3.07
C TYR A 16 3.11 12.98 3.03
N TYR A 17 3.54 11.72 2.85
CA TYR A 17 4.96 11.38 2.78
C TYR A 17 5.58 11.63 1.40
N GLY A 18 4.75 11.82 0.36
CA GLY A 18 5.19 11.99 -1.03
C GLY A 18 5.92 10.76 -1.56
N VAL A 19 5.46 9.56 -1.16
CA VAL A 19 6.06 8.26 -1.52
C VAL A 19 5.02 7.31 -2.09
N LYS A 20 5.46 6.39 -2.96
CA LYS A 20 4.61 5.29 -3.42
C LYS A 20 4.42 4.27 -2.31
N ILE A 21 3.20 3.76 -2.17
CA ILE A 21 2.89 2.62 -1.31
C ILE A 21 2.43 1.46 -2.21
N CYS A 22 3.03 0.29 -2.03
CA CYS A 22 2.65 -0.95 -2.72
C CYS A 22 2.09 -1.93 -1.68
N VAL A 23 0.91 -2.48 -1.96
CA VAL A 23 0.24 -3.46 -1.08
C VAL A 23 0.11 -4.79 -1.81
N VAL A 24 0.68 -5.85 -1.24
CA VAL A 24 0.45 -7.23 -1.68
C VAL A 24 -0.73 -7.79 -0.90
N THR A 25 -1.72 -8.37 -1.57
CA THR A 25 -2.90 -8.93 -0.88
C THR A 25 -3.10 -10.42 -1.12
N SER A 26 -3.83 -11.08 -0.23
CA SER A 26 -4.24 -12.48 -0.38
C SER A 26 -5.40 -12.69 -1.36
N PHE A 27 -6.01 -11.62 -1.89
CA PHE A 27 -7.09 -11.76 -2.87
C PHE A 27 -6.52 -12.12 -4.24
N LYS A 28 -6.94 -13.27 -4.78
CA LYS A 28 -6.44 -13.78 -6.08
C LYS A 28 -6.62 -12.79 -7.23
N ASP A 29 -7.75 -12.08 -7.25
CA ASP A 29 -8.08 -11.14 -8.33
C ASP A 29 -7.48 -9.74 -8.10
N THR A 30 -6.90 -9.48 -6.93
CA THR A 30 -6.33 -8.17 -6.57
C THR A 30 -5.05 -8.34 -5.75
N CYS A 31 -4.16 -9.19 -6.24
CA CYS A 31 -2.95 -9.60 -5.53
C CYS A 31 -1.95 -8.46 -5.29
N PHE A 32 -2.08 -7.35 -6.04
CA PHE A 32 -1.20 -6.20 -5.96
C PHE A 32 -1.96 -4.89 -6.19
N ILE A 33 -1.70 -3.90 -5.32
CA ILE A 33 -2.28 -2.56 -5.39
C ILE A 33 -1.15 -1.53 -5.31
N GLU A 34 -1.16 -0.55 -6.22
CA GLU A 34 -0.28 0.61 -6.17
C GLU A 34 -1.05 1.86 -5.78
N ILE A 35 -0.48 2.64 -4.86
CA ILE A 35 -1.00 3.92 -4.40
C ILE A 35 0.08 4.96 -4.67
N LEU A 36 -0.22 5.85 -5.63
CA LEU A 36 0.69 6.91 -6.04
C LEU A 36 0.40 8.19 -5.26
N PRO A 37 1.43 8.91 -4.79
CA PRO A 37 1.24 10.22 -4.20
C PRO A 37 0.86 11.25 -5.28
N LYS A 38 0.09 12.28 -4.92
CA LYS A 38 -0.17 13.43 -5.81
C LYS A 38 1.11 14.12 -6.29
N VAL A 39 2.10 14.23 -5.41
CA VAL A 39 3.42 14.78 -5.71
C VAL A 39 4.47 13.84 -5.15
N GLN A 40 5.25 13.21 -6.03
CA GLN A 40 6.33 12.32 -5.61
C GLN A 40 7.55 13.13 -5.17
N ARG A 41 7.88 13.03 -3.88
CA ARG A 41 9.02 13.71 -3.26
C ARG A 41 10.21 12.77 -3.02
N SER A 42 9.98 11.46 -3.06
CA SER A 42 11.03 10.46 -2.87
C SER A 42 10.83 9.25 -3.79
N LYS A 43 11.95 8.63 -4.18
CA LYS A 43 11.98 7.37 -4.93
C LYS A 43 11.81 6.13 -4.04
N ARG A 44 11.82 6.30 -2.71
CA ARG A 44 11.56 5.20 -1.76
C ARG A 44 10.12 4.71 -1.93
N VAL A 45 9.93 3.42 -1.70
CA VAL A 45 8.63 2.75 -1.77
C VAL A 45 8.37 2.07 -0.43
N ILE A 46 7.16 2.24 0.10
CA ILE A 46 6.70 1.50 1.28
C ILE A 46 5.99 0.24 0.78
N PHE A 47 6.41 -0.92 1.25
CA PHE A 47 5.77 -2.19 0.94
C PHE A 47 4.98 -2.69 2.15
N MET A 48 3.71 -3.01 1.91
CA MET A 48 2.79 -3.55 2.90
C MET A 48 2.23 -4.89 2.39
N SER A 49 1.90 -5.80 3.29
CA SER A 49 1.00 -6.91 3.00
C SER A 49 -0.36 -6.67 3.65
N PHE A 50 -1.42 -7.09 2.97
CA PHE A 50 -2.77 -7.17 3.51
C PHE A 50 -3.29 -8.60 3.38
N TRP A 51 -3.36 -9.31 4.50
CA TRP A 51 -4.05 -10.59 4.53
C TRP A 51 -5.50 -10.32 4.89
N ALA A 52 -6.40 -10.60 3.93
CA ALA A 52 -7.83 -10.37 4.08
C ALA A 52 -8.35 -10.89 5.43
N GLU A 53 -9.02 -9.99 6.16
CA GLU A 53 -9.66 -10.21 7.48
C GLU A 53 -8.76 -10.17 8.72
N VAL A 54 -7.43 -10.02 8.59
CA VAL A 54 -6.53 -10.04 9.76
C VAL A 54 -5.82 -8.69 9.97
N HIS A 55 -4.77 -8.30 9.21
CA HIS A 55 -4.01 -7.05 9.47
C HIS A 55 -3.11 -6.60 8.29
N TYR A 56 -2.63 -5.34 8.35
CA TYR A 56 -1.54 -4.81 7.52
C TYR A 56 -0.18 -5.05 8.19
N ASN A 57 0.80 -5.60 7.47
CA ASN A 57 2.17 -5.79 7.95
C ASN A 57 3.19 -5.11 7.02
N SER A 58 4.32 -4.64 7.57
CA SER A 58 5.45 -4.16 6.77
C SER A 58 6.17 -5.31 6.09
N ILE A 59 6.59 -5.12 4.84
CA ILE A 59 7.46 -6.04 4.10
C ILE A 59 8.82 -5.38 3.89
N TYR A 60 9.89 -6.12 4.19
CA TYR A 60 11.26 -5.68 3.93
C TYR A 60 11.90 -6.62 2.91
N PRO A 61 12.68 -6.09 1.94
CA PRO A 61 13.50 -6.94 1.08
C PRO A 61 14.45 -7.75 1.97
N GLN A 62 14.56 -9.04 1.69
CA GLN A 62 15.56 -9.87 2.34
C GLN A 62 16.94 -9.49 1.78
N GLY A 63 17.90 -9.28 2.68
CA GLY A 63 19.33 -9.09 2.39
C GLY A 63 20.10 -10.36 2.69
#